data_AF-A0A1W9Z0S0-F1
#
_entry.id   AF-A0A1W9Z0S0-F1
#
_cell.length_a   1.000
_cell.length_b   1.000
_cell.length_c   1.000
_cell.angle_alpha   90.00
_cell.angle_beta   90.00
_cell.angle_gamma   90.00
#
_symmetry.space_group_name_H-M   'P 1'
#
loop_
_entity.id
_entity.type
_entity.pdbx_description
1 polymer ?
#
loop_
_entity_poly.entity_id
_entity_poly.type
_entity_poly.pdbx_seq_one_letter_code
_entity_poly.pdbx_strand_id
1 'polypeptide(L)' 'MRRLRVLRVVVQPVLVWDDGDELTPGPQVDAVSLPLSQLAGFVDGLPGEVTKLEASLPKQD' A
#
# COMPACT_ATOMS: atom_id res chain seq x y z
N MET A 1 26.42 10.70 -24.53
CA MET A 1 26.28 11.12 -23.11
C MET A 1 25.45 10.09 -22.36
N ARG A 2 25.85 9.69 -21.14
CA ARG A 2 25.07 8.78 -20.29
C ARG A 2 24.08 9.57 -19.43
N ARG A 3 22.87 9.05 -19.22
CA ARG A 3 21.81 9.68 -18.42
C ARG A 3 21.40 8.73 -17.29
N LEU A 4 21.38 9.24 -16.06
CA LEU A 4 20.85 8.53 -14.89
C LEU A 4 19.32 8.62 -14.89
N ARG A 5 18.65 7.50 -14.59
CA ARG A 5 17.19 7.38 -14.52
C ARG A 5 16.81 6.39 -13.42
N VAL A 6 15.65 6.61 -12.80
CA VAL A 6 15.04 5.64 -11.89
C VAL A 6 14.42 4.53 -12.73
N LEU A 7 14.81 3.28 -12.47
CA LEU A 7 14.24 2.11 -13.12
C LEU A 7 12.98 1.65 -12.40
N ARG A 8 13.06 1.48 -11.08
CA ARG A 8 12.02 0.93 -10.23
C ARG A 8 12.05 1.57 -8.83
N VAL A 9 10.93 1.45 -8.14
CA VAL A 9 10.76 1.82 -6.73
C VAL A 9 10.33 0.58 -5.94
N VAL A 10 10.48 0.66 -4.62
CA VAL A 10 9.94 -0.32 -3.67
C VAL A 10 8.97 0.43 -2.79
N VAL A 11 7.72 -0.04 -2.70
CA VAL A 11 6.65 0.58 -1.93
C VAL A 11 6.17 -0.41 -0.89
N GLN A 12 6.10 0.01 0.36
CA GLN A 12 5.53 -0.76 1.45
C GLN A 12 4.44 0.08 2.10
N PRO A 13 3.15 -0.20 1.79
CA PRO A 13 2.05 0.44 2.51
C PRO A 13 2.13 0.10 3.99
N VAL A 14 1.84 1.07 4.84
CA VAL A 14 1.70 0.88 6.29
C VAL A 14 0.23 1.13 6.60
N LEU A 15 -0.45 0.10 7.09
CA LEU A 15 -1.87 0.16 7.38
C LEU A 15 -2.09 0.49 8.85
N VAL A 16 -3.12 1.29 9.10
CA VAL A 16 -3.62 1.61 10.43
C VAL A 16 -5.13 1.39 10.45
N TRP A 17 -5.67 1.05 11.61
CA TRP A 17 -7.08 1.20 11.87
C TRP A 17 -7.34 2.61 12.39
N ASP A 18 -8.40 3.23 11.87
CA ASP A 18 -8.87 4.55 12.29
C ASP A 18 -10.33 4.40 12.73
N ASP A 19 -10.58 4.50 14.03
CA ASP A 19 -11.92 4.46 14.62
C ASP A 19 -12.52 5.87 14.82
N GLY A 20 -11.80 6.91 14.40
CA GLY A 20 -12.16 8.32 14.59
C GLY A 20 -11.59 8.97 15.85
N ASP A 21 -11.05 8.18 16.79
CA ASP A 21 -10.45 8.66 18.04
C ASP A 21 -8.94 8.36 18.10
N GLU A 22 -8.51 7.15 17.73
CA GLU A 22 -7.12 6.72 17.74
C GLU A 22 -6.71 5.96 16.46
N LEU A 23 -5.44 6.12 16.07
CA LEU A 23 -4.83 5.31 15.02
C LEU A 23 -4.08 4.13 15.65
N THR A 24 -4.50 2.91 15.35
CA THR A 24 -3.82 1.70 15.85
C THR A 24 -3.16 0.91 14.71
N PRO A 25 -2.09 0.14 14.98
CA PRO A 25 -1.40 -0.62 13.94
C PRO A 25 -2.32 -1.63 13.24
N GLY A 26 -2.37 -1.56 11.91
CA GLY A 26 -3.07 -2.51 11.06
C GLY A 26 -2.21 -3.74 10.70
N PRO A 27 -2.75 -4.65 9.88
CA PRO A 27 -2.00 -5.80 9.41
C PRO A 27 -0.79 -5.37 8.58
N GLN A 28 0.32 -6.11 8.71
CA GLN A 28 1.51 -5.88 7.90
C GLN A 28 1.28 -6.37 6.47
N VAL A 29 1.77 -5.59 5.51
CA VAL A 29 1.81 -5.97 4.10
C VAL A 29 3.24 -5.96 3.59
N ASP A 30 3.52 -6.87 2.68
CA ASP A 30 4.83 -6.99 2.06
C ASP A 30 5.13 -5.81 1.12
N ALA A 31 6.41 -5.51 1.00
CA ALA A 31 6.89 -4.52 0.05
C ALA A 31 6.74 -5.02 -1.40
N VAL A 32 6.30 -4.13 -2.29
CA VAL A 32 6.18 -4.40 -3.72
C VAL A 32 7.23 -3.59 -4.48
N SER A 33 7.99 -4.24 -5.37
CA SER A 33 8.91 -3.56 -6.27
C SER A 33 8.27 -3.40 -7.65
N LEU A 34 8.16 -2.16 -8.14
CA LEU A 34 7.52 -1.86 -9.42
C LEU A 34 8.27 -0.77 -10.22
N PRO A 35 8.15 -0.76 -11.56
CA PRO A 35 8.65 0.33 -12.39
C PRO A 35 8.09 1.68 -11.96
N LEU A 36 8.88 2.75 -12.07
CA LEU A 36 8.43 4.10 -11.70
C LEU A 36 7.17 4.52 -12.47
N SER A 37 7.04 4.10 -13.73
CA SER A 37 5.88 4.40 -14.58
C SER A 37 4.57 3.81 -14.06
N GLN A 38 4.61 2.79 -13.21
CA GLN A 38 3.42 2.13 -12.66
C GLN A 38 3.02 2.68 -11.28
N LEU A 39 3.83 3.56 -10.68
CA LEU A 39 3.60 4.04 -9.31
C LEU A 39 2.25 4.75 -9.16
N ALA A 40 1.89 5.62 -10.10
CA ALA A 40 0.62 6.34 -10.03
C ALA A 40 -0.58 5.36 -10.03
N GLY A 41 -0.63 4.42 -10.97
CA GLY A 41 -1.70 3.42 -11.03
C GLY A 41 -1.72 2.48 -9.83
N PHE A 42 -0.56 2.18 -9.22
CA PHE A 42 -0.50 1.44 -7.97
C PHE A 42 -1.15 2.23 -6.83
N VAL A 43 -0.83 3.52 -6.67
CA VAL A 43 -1.41 4.39 -5.64
C VAL A 43 -2.92 4.55 -5.83
N ASP A 44 -3.38 4.75 -7.06
CA ASP A 44 -4.82 4.86 -7.37
C ASP A 44 -5.60 3.58 -7.02
N GLY A 45 -4.94 2.42 -7.06
CA GLY A 45 -5.52 1.12 -6.71
C GLY A 45 -5.56 0.82 -5.20
N LEU A 46 -4.75 1.50 -4.38
CA LEU A 46 -4.62 1.20 -2.95
C LEU A 46 -5.96 1.19 -2.19
N PRO A 47 -6.89 2.14 -2.39
CA PRO A 47 -8.16 2.11 -1.67
C PRO A 47 -8.95 0.81 -1.90
N GLY A 48 -8.98 0.32 -3.15
CA GLY A 48 -9.67 -0.91 -3.48
C GLY A 48 -8.99 -2.16 -2.91
N GLU A 49 -7.65 -2.16 -2.85
CA GLU A 49 -6.90 -3.25 -2.21
C GLU A 49 -7.10 -3.25 -0.68
N VAL A 50 -7.18 -2.09 -0.04
CA VAL A 50 -7.52 -1.97 1.39
C VAL A 50 -8.91 -2.54 1.65
N THR A 51 -9.93 -2.17 0.87
CA THR A 51 -11.29 -2.73 1.03
C THR A 51 -11.34 -4.25 0.88
N LYS A 52 -10.58 -4.82 -0.07
CA LYS A 52 -10.49 -6.29 -0.22
C LYS A 52 -9.80 -6.94 0.96
N LEU A 53 -8.73 -6.33 1.46
CA LEU A 53 -7.99 -6.83 2.62
C LEU A 53 -8.90 -6.81 3.86
N GLU A 54 -9.57 -5.69 4.13
CA GLU A 54 -10.56 -5.57 5.22
C GLU A 54 -11.62 -6.66 5.15
N ALA A 55 -12.19 -6.93 3.97
CA ALA A 55 -13.18 -7.98 3.79
C ALA A 55 -12.65 -9.41 4.00
N SER A 56 -11.33 -9.62 3.88
CA SER A 56 -10.68 -10.91 4.07
C SER A 56 -10.23 -11.17 5.50
N LEU A 57 -10.18 -10.13 6.34
CA LEU A 57 -9.78 -10.27 7.74
C LEU A 57 -10.91 -10.90 8.55
N PRO A 58 -10.58 -11.73 9.55
CA PRO A 58 -11.58 -12.21 10.48
C PRO A 58 -12.26 -11.01 11.14
N LYS A 59 -13.58 -11.04 11.27
CA LYS A 59 -14.30 -10.04 12.06
C LYS A 59 -13.71 -10.05 13.46
N GLN A 60 -13.18 -8.93 13.91
CA GLN A 60 -12.85 -8.76 15.32
C GLN A 60 -14.19 -8.61 16.06
N ASP A 61 -14.49 -9.59 16.92
CA ASP A 61 -15.63 -9.56 17.85
C ASP A 61 -15.43 -8.48 18.93
#